data_AF-A0A139RAJ3-F1
#
_entry.id   AF-A0A139RAJ3-F1
#
_cell.length_a   1.000
_cell.length_b   1.000
_cell.length_c   1.000
_cell.angle_alpha   90.00
_cell.angle_beta   90.00
_cell.angle_gamma   90.00
#
_symmetry.space_group_name_H-M   'P 1'
#
loop_
_entity.id
_entity.type
_entity.pdbx_description
1 polymer ?
#
loop_
_entity_poly.entity_id
_entity_poly.type
_entity_poly.pdbx_seq_one_letter_code
_entity_poly.pdbx_strand_id
1 'polypeptide(L)'
;MAGFWHFPLIEVDNFSQEEQFDLFHQVAEESVNFGPSPEESFQQDYDLDVDWLDVYFETVKHIFSHRKWHVQIVAGQVTDFHNFSDREVRWLSPEEFKDVPLAKPQQKIWQAYAQAKLDSSKD
;
A
#
# COMPACT_ATOMS: atom_id res chain seq x y z
N MET A 1 8.44 18.58 -4.22
CA MET A 1 9.52 17.83 -4.89
C MET A 1 8.90 17.24 -6.14
N ALA A 2 9.22 17.76 -7.32
CA ALA A 2 8.74 17.20 -8.59
C ALA A 2 9.75 16.17 -9.11
N GLY A 3 9.27 15.09 -9.74
CA GLY A 3 10.12 14.13 -10.46
C GLY A 3 10.48 12.81 -9.75
N PHE A 4 9.86 12.50 -8.60
CA PHE A 4 9.96 11.17 -8.00
C PHE A 4 8.69 10.37 -8.25
N TRP A 5 8.84 9.11 -8.65
CA TRP A 5 7.73 8.17 -8.72
C TRP A 5 7.35 7.72 -7.31
N HIS A 6 6.12 7.24 -7.16
CA HIS A 6 5.60 6.70 -5.92
C HIS A 6 4.66 5.54 -6.19
N PHE A 7 4.51 4.65 -5.21
CA PHE A 7 3.40 3.71 -5.21
C PHE A 7 2.09 4.46 -4.97
N PRO A 8 0.95 3.95 -5.48
CA PRO A 8 -0.38 4.42 -5.11
C PRO A 8 -0.53 4.45 -3.58
N LEU A 9 -1.05 5.56 -3.05
CA LEU A 9 -1.29 5.73 -1.61
C LEU A 9 -2.74 6.14 -1.41
N ILE A 10 -3.46 5.39 -0.58
CA ILE A 10 -4.81 5.74 -0.12
C ILE A 10 -4.69 6.25 1.31
N GLU A 11 -5.23 7.45 1.58
CA GLU A 11 -5.28 7.99 2.94
C GLU A 11 -6.46 7.36 3.69
N VAL A 12 -6.19 6.91 4.92
CA VAL A 12 -7.20 6.31 5.79
C VAL A 12 -7.15 7.00 7.15
N ASP A 13 -8.30 7.19 7.78
CA ASP A 13 -8.39 7.78 9.12
C ASP A 13 -7.74 6.86 10.17
N ASN A 14 -8.01 5.55 10.05
CA ASN A 14 -7.46 4.50 10.88
C ASN A 14 -7.21 3.24 10.04
N PHE A 15 -6.20 2.46 10.41
CA PHE A 15 -6.04 1.11 9.88
C PHE A 15 -7.13 0.21 10.46
N SER A 16 -7.72 -0.66 9.63
CA SER A 16 -8.70 -1.65 10.07
C SER A 16 -8.14 -2.45 11.25
N GLN A 17 -8.90 -2.52 12.34
CA GLN A 17 -8.47 -3.09 13.63
C GLN A 17 -8.27 -4.61 13.61
N GLU A 18 -8.36 -5.27 12.45
CA GLU A 18 -8.39 -6.73 12.34
C GLU A 18 -7.08 -7.39 12.84
N GLU A 19 -5.98 -6.64 12.92
CA GLU A 19 -4.69 -7.14 13.43
C GLU A 19 -4.38 -6.72 14.88
N GLN A 20 -5.23 -5.89 15.50
CA GLN A 20 -5.12 -5.55 16.90
C GLN A 20 -6.32 -6.12 17.64
N PHE A 21 -6.20 -7.37 18.06
CA PHE A 21 -6.99 -7.94 19.16
C PHE A 21 -6.70 -7.13 20.44
N ASP A 22 -7.27 -5.93 20.51
CA ASP A 22 -7.18 -5.06 21.66
C ASP A 22 -8.19 -5.58 22.68
N LEU A 23 -7.69 -6.48 23.55
CA LEU A 23 -8.41 -7.13 24.66
C LEU A 23 -9.04 -6.15 25.67
N PHE A 24 -8.96 -4.84 25.42
CA PHE A 24 -9.52 -3.76 26.24
C PHE A 24 -10.75 -3.06 25.65
N HIS A 25 -11.16 -3.36 24.41
CA HIS A 25 -12.32 -2.71 23.79
C HIS A 25 -13.64 -3.45 24.09
N GLN A 26 -14.16 -3.32 25.32
CA GLN A 26 -15.55 -3.68 25.63
C GLN A 26 -16.54 -2.50 25.52
N VAL A 27 -16.09 -1.30 25.14
CA VAL A 27 -16.97 -0.11 25.01
C VAL A 27 -16.47 0.89 23.96
N ALA A 28 -16.03 0.45 22.77
CA ALA A 28 -15.91 1.36 21.63
C ALA A 28 -17.06 1.08 20.66
N GLU A 29 -17.86 2.10 20.37
CA GLU A 29 -18.85 2.07 19.30
C GLU A 29 -18.11 1.72 18.00
N GLU A 30 -18.57 0.69 17.28
CA GLU A 30 -18.09 0.35 15.93
C GLU A 30 -18.17 1.62 15.07
N SER A 31 -17.01 2.21 14.75
CA SER A 31 -16.94 3.27 13.75
C SER A 31 -17.18 2.63 12.39
N VAL A 32 -18.46 2.49 12.02
CA VAL A 32 -18.85 2.00 10.70
C VAL A 32 -18.39 3.02 9.67
N ASN A 33 -17.35 2.67 8.91
CA ASN A 33 -16.93 3.45 7.76
C ASN A 33 -17.90 3.14 6.60
N PHE A 34 -18.65 4.14 6.16
CA PHE A 34 -19.64 3.99 5.08
C PHE A 34 -19.05 4.22 3.68
N GLY A 35 -17.74 4.50 3.58
CA GLY A 35 -17.02 4.66 2.31
C GLY A 35 -16.47 3.33 1.77
N PRO A 36 -15.97 3.32 0.52
CA PRO A 36 -15.26 2.18 -0.03
C PRO A 36 -14.02 1.85 0.81
N SER A 37 -13.63 0.58 0.86
CA SER A 37 -12.36 0.18 1.45
C SER A 37 -11.19 0.79 0.67
N PRO A 38 -9.97 0.81 1.24
CA PRO A 38 -8.79 1.28 0.52
C PRO A 38 -8.52 0.49 -0.77
N GLU A 39 -8.74 -0.83 -0.75
CA GLU A 39 -8.67 -1.73 -1.88
C GLU A 39 -9.70 -1.37 -2.97
N GLU A 40 -10.96 -1.20 -2.57
CA GLU A 40 -12.03 -0.81 -3.49
C GLU A 40 -11.76 0.57 -4.11
N SER A 41 -11.26 1.51 -3.31
CA SER A 41 -10.87 2.85 -3.77
C SER A 41 -9.75 2.76 -4.82
N PHE A 42 -8.74 1.90 -4.59
CA PHE A 42 -7.68 1.66 -5.56
C PHE A 42 -8.21 1.07 -6.88
N GLN A 43 -9.08 0.06 -6.80
CA GLN A 43 -9.68 -0.56 -7.99
C GLN A 43 -10.50 0.45 -8.80
N GLN A 44 -11.26 1.31 -8.13
CA GLN A 44 -12.05 2.37 -8.78
C GLN A 44 -11.16 3.47 -9.39
N ASP A 45 -10.14 3.94 -8.67
CA ASP A 45 -9.25 5.00 -9.13
C ASP A 45 -8.44 4.58 -10.37
N TYR A 46 -8.01 3.32 -10.42
CA TYR A 46 -7.19 2.79 -11.51
C TYR A 46 -7.98 1.98 -12.54
N ASP A 47 -9.27 1.75 -12.33
CA ASP A 47 -10.11 0.91 -13.19
C ASP A 47 -9.46 -0.47 -13.42
N LEU A 48 -9.13 -1.15 -12.32
CA LEU A 48 -8.45 -2.44 -12.28
C LEU A 48 -9.22 -3.47 -11.45
N ASP A 49 -9.19 -4.72 -11.92
CA ASP A 49 -9.60 -5.88 -11.12
C ASP A 49 -8.38 -6.50 -10.44
N VAL A 50 -8.43 -6.63 -9.11
CA VAL A 50 -7.27 -7.02 -8.29
C VAL A 50 -7.63 -8.22 -7.40
N ASP A 51 -6.88 -9.30 -7.56
CA ASP A 51 -6.88 -10.43 -6.65
C ASP A 51 -5.93 -10.11 -5.47
N TRP A 52 -6.50 -9.65 -4.36
CA TRP A 52 -5.74 -9.25 -3.18
C TRP A 52 -5.09 -10.45 -2.47
N LEU A 53 -3.84 -10.26 -2.03
CA LEU A 53 -3.06 -11.28 -1.33
C LEU A 53 -3.23 -11.12 0.18
N ASP A 54 -3.50 -12.24 0.86
CA ASP A 54 -3.50 -12.34 2.32
C ASP A 54 -2.05 -12.49 2.84
N VAL A 55 -1.29 -11.40 2.81
CA VAL A 55 0.09 -11.33 3.27
C VAL A 55 0.27 -10.13 4.18
N TYR A 56 0.80 -10.38 5.38
CA TYR A 56 1.16 -9.32 6.30
C TYR A 56 2.52 -8.71 5.93
N PHE A 57 2.58 -7.37 5.94
CA PHE A 57 3.79 -6.60 5.74
C PHE A 57 4.08 -5.71 6.95
N GLU A 58 5.34 -5.53 7.30
CA GLU A 58 5.70 -4.60 8.37
C GLU A 58 5.28 -3.15 8.02
N THR A 59 4.64 -2.48 8.98
CA THR A 59 4.24 -1.07 8.81
C THR A 59 5.45 -0.16 8.62
N VAL A 60 5.49 0.54 7.50
CA VAL A 60 6.56 1.50 7.20
C VAL A 60 6.31 2.81 7.92
N LYS A 61 7.28 3.23 8.74
CA LYS A 61 7.22 4.50 9.49
C LYS A 61 8.17 5.53 8.88
N HIS A 62 7.65 6.73 8.63
CA HIS A 62 8.45 7.86 8.16
C HIS A 62 8.08 9.15 8.88
N ILE A 63 9.08 9.97 9.20
CA ILE A 63 8.86 11.31 9.77
C ILE A 63 9.28 12.32 8.71
N PHE A 64 8.33 13.14 8.27
CA PHE A 64 8.58 14.22 7.33
C PHE A 64 8.16 15.54 7.95
N SER A 65 9.14 16.43 8.13
CA SER A 65 8.99 17.67 8.91
C SER A 65 8.46 17.38 10.32
N HIS A 66 7.18 17.65 10.56
CA HIS A 66 6.47 17.51 11.83
C HIS A 66 5.40 16.42 11.79
N ARG A 67 5.27 15.69 10.67
CA ARG A 67 4.27 14.64 10.50
C ARG A 67 4.92 13.26 10.59
N LYS A 68 4.30 12.38 11.36
CA LYS A 68 4.64 10.96 11.40
C LYS A 68 3.65 10.20 10.51
N TRP A 69 4.19 9.60 9.47
CA TRP A 69 3.47 8.76 8.53
C TRP A 69 3.62 7.31 8.96
N HIS A 70 2.50 6.60 8.96
CA HIS A 70 2.44 5.14 9.05
C HIS A 70 1.85 4.68 7.72
N VAL A 71 2.49 3.69 7.09
CA VAL A 71 2.04 3.14 5.81
C VAL A 71 1.93 1.64 5.98
N GLN A 72 0.72 1.11 5.81
CA GLN A 72 0.48 -0.31 5.61
C GLN A 72 0.61 -0.63 4.11
N ILE A 73 1.11 -1.83 3.82
CA ILE A 73 1.26 -2.31 2.45
C ILE A 73 0.19 -3.36 2.25
N VAL A 74 -0.57 -3.19 1.17
CA VAL A 74 -1.47 -4.22 0.64
C VAL A 74 -0.94 -4.59 -0.73
N ALA A 75 -0.96 -5.88 -1.05
CA ALA A 75 -0.46 -6.40 -2.32
C ALA A 75 -1.55 -7.21 -3.00
N GLY A 76 -1.63 -7.10 -4.31
CA GLY A 76 -2.59 -7.86 -5.12
C GLY A 76 -2.01 -8.21 -6.48
N GLN A 77 -2.67 -9.12 -7.17
CA GLN A 77 -2.35 -9.50 -8.54
C GLN A 77 -3.42 -8.96 -9.47
N VAL A 78 -2.99 -8.30 -10.54
CA VAL A 78 -3.88 -7.82 -11.61
C VAL A 78 -3.74 -8.76 -12.80
N THR A 79 -4.86 -9.28 -13.29
CA THR A 79 -4.89 -10.24 -14.40
C THR A 79 -5.16 -9.57 -15.75
N ASP A 80 -5.91 -8.46 -15.76
CA ASP A 80 -6.16 -7.62 -16.93
C ASP A 80 -5.82 -6.17 -16.60
N PHE A 81 -4.87 -5.58 -17.34
CA PHE A 81 -4.41 -4.21 -17.12
C PHE A 81 -4.34 -3.45 -18.43
N HIS A 82 -4.50 -2.14 -18.34
CA HIS A 82 -4.37 -1.24 -19.47
C HIS A 82 -3.32 -0.16 -19.21
N ASN A 83 -2.87 0.48 -20.29
CA ASN A 83 -2.01 1.64 -20.19
C ASN A 83 -2.87 2.89 -20.06
N PHE A 84 -2.46 3.78 -19.17
CA PHE A 84 -3.10 5.07 -19.00
C PHE A 84 -2.48 6.10 -19.94
N SER A 85 -3.30 6.74 -20.77
CA SER A 85 -2.81 7.73 -21.76
C SER A 85 -2.85 9.17 -21.23
N ASP A 86 -3.59 9.38 -20.14
CA ASP A 86 -3.91 10.67 -19.54
C ASP A 86 -3.19 10.91 -18.20
N ARG A 87 -2.48 9.91 -17.67
CA ARG A 87 -1.74 9.97 -16.40
C ARG A 87 -0.38 9.27 -16.49
N GLU A 88 0.57 9.73 -15.68
CA GLU A 88 1.90 9.12 -15.56
C GLU A 88 1.85 7.91 -14.63
N VAL A 89 1.41 6.77 -15.17
CA VAL A 89 1.36 5.48 -14.46
C VAL A 89 2.12 4.44 -15.27
N ARG A 90 2.90 3.59 -14.60
CA ARG A 90 3.71 2.55 -15.26
C ARG A 90 3.73 1.27 -14.44
N TRP A 91 3.60 0.16 -15.13
CA TRP A 91 3.96 -1.16 -14.63
C TRP A 91 5.47 -1.33 -14.73
N LEU A 92 6.09 -1.83 -13.66
CA LEU A 92 7.54 -2.02 -13.58
C LEU A 92 7.82 -3.43 -13.06
N SER A 93 8.80 -4.09 -13.65
CA SER A 93 9.40 -5.30 -13.08
C SER A 93 10.27 -4.94 -11.86
N PRO A 94 10.51 -5.89 -10.92
CA PRO A 94 11.38 -5.67 -9.77
C PRO A 94 12.78 -5.14 -10.09
N GLU A 95 13.31 -5.46 -11.28
CA GLU A 95 14.64 -5.02 -11.72
C GLU A 95 14.65 -3.55 -12.15
N GLU A 96 13.58 -3.08 -12.79
CA GLU A 96 13.43 -1.70 -13.28
C GLU A 96 13.31 -0.66 -12.14
N PHE A 97 12.91 -1.08 -10.93
CA PHE A 97 12.83 -0.18 -9.78
C PHE A 97 14.16 0.51 -9.44
N LYS A 98 15.31 -0.06 -9.85
CA LYS A 98 16.64 0.54 -9.65
C LYS A 98 16.87 1.78 -10.52
N ASP A 99 16.18 1.85 -11.65
CA ASP A 99 16.34 2.90 -12.66
C ASP A 99 15.29 4.01 -12.52
N VAL A 100 14.34 3.85 -11.59
CA VAL A 100 13.28 4.80 -11.32
C VAL A 100 13.60 5.63 -10.07
N PRO A 101 13.58 6.98 -10.15
CA PRO A 101 13.84 7.82 -9.00
C PRO A 101 12.69 7.73 -8.00
N LEU A 102 12.93 7.04 -6.89
CA LEU A 102 12.02 6.96 -5.74
C LEU A 102 12.54 7.79 -4.57
N ALA A 103 11.66 8.54 -3.92
CA ALA A 103 11.99 9.21 -2.67
C ALA A 103 12.24 8.18 -1.55
N LYS A 104 13.01 8.56 -0.52
CA LYS A 104 13.34 7.67 0.61
C LYS A 104 12.14 6.92 1.23
N PRO A 105 10.96 7.53 1.43
CA PRO A 105 9.79 6.80 1.95
C PRO A 105 9.34 5.67 1.01
N GLN A 106 9.31 5.93 -0.30
CA GLN A 106 8.91 4.97 -1.33
C GLN A 106 9.91 3.82 -1.45
N GLN A 107 11.21 4.12 -1.31
CA GLN A 107 12.26 3.09 -1.23
C GLN A 107 12.05 2.15 -0.04
N LYS A 108 11.64 2.67 1.13
CA LYS A 108 11.34 1.84 2.30
C LYS A 108 10.13 0.94 2.09
N ILE A 109 9.08 1.44 1.42
CA ILE A 109 7.90 0.66 1.04
C ILE A 109 8.31 -0.52 0.17
N TRP A 110 9.10 -0.26 -0.88
CA TRP A 110 9.60 -1.31 -1.76
C TRP A 110 10.44 -2.37 -1.01
N GLN A 111 11.32 -1.95 -0.11
CA GLN A 111 12.15 -2.86 0.69
C GLN A 111 11.31 -3.75 1.60
N ALA A 112 10.30 -3.19 2.28
CA ALA A 112 9.41 -3.96 3.15
C ALA A 112 8.61 -5.01 2.36
N TYR A 113 8.11 -4.65 1.18
CA TYR A 113 7.45 -5.59 0.28
C TYR A 113 8.39 -6.74 -0.17
N ALA A 114 9.59 -6.39 -0.65
CA ALA A 114 10.55 -7.36 -1.16
C ALA A 114 11.03 -8.35 -0.07
N GLN A 115 11.19 -7.87 1.17
CA GLN A 115 11.58 -8.70 2.30
C GLN A 115 10.50 -9.75 2.63
N ALA A 116 9.24 -9.33 2.73
CA ALA A 116 8.13 -10.25 3.02
C ALA A 116 8.00 -11.36 1.96
N LYS A 117 8.12 -11.01 0.67
CA LYS A 117 8.10 -12.00 -0.43
C LYS A 117 9.25 -13.01 -0.36
N LEU A 118 10.45 -12.56 0.04
CA LEU A 118 11.61 -13.44 0.18
C LEU A 118 11.39 -14.46 1.31
N ASP A 119 10.78 -14.02 2.41
CA ASP A 119 10.55 -14.90 3.56
C ASP A 119 9.43 -15.91 3.28
N SER A 120 8.36 -15.52 2.58
CA SER A 120 7.32 -16.46 2.12
C SER A 120 7.81 -17.51 1.09
N SER A 121 8.98 -17.32 0.48
CA SER A 121 9.56 -18.27 -0.50
C SER A 121 10.53 -19.28 0.14
N LYS A 122 10.76 -19.21 1.46
CA LYS A 122 11.65 -20.12 2.19
C LYS A 122 10.92 -21.29 2.86
N ASP A 123 9.59 -21.26 2.89
CA ASP A 123 8.70 -22.34 3.34
C ASP A 123 8.27 -23.23 2.16
#